data_AF-A0A3D1B666-F1
#
_entry.id   AF-A0A3D1B666-F1
#
_cell.length_a   1.000
_cell.length_b   1.000
_cell.length_c   1.000
_cell.angle_alpha   90.00
_cell.angle_beta   90.00
_cell.angle_gamma   90.00
#
_symmetry.space_group_name_H-M   'P 1'
#
loop_
_entity.id
_entity.type
_entity.pdbx_description
1 polymer ?
#
loop_
_entity_poly.entity_id
_entity_poly.type
_entity_poly.pdbx_seq_one_letter_code
_entity_poly.pdbx_strand_id
1 'polypeptide(L)'
;MQKVLGAFIIIGCVLGGYAMAHGDMRMLWQPAEVVIILGAALGSLVVGNPKEVLIEMLHQIKGVFSYQRRGEEFQRQLLMLLYELLEMVDVGGLKVLDSHIEEPEQSDLFVRYPLILQEKNLMAFIADNFRLMAMGKISAHELEGFLEQELEAMEHALLQPARSLHKIGEA
;
A
#
# COMPACT_ATOMS: atom_id res chain seq x y z
N MET A 1 -6.80 -11.58 -10.06
CA MET A 1 -7.08 -12.66 -11.03
C MET A 1 -6.14 -12.62 -12.24
N GLN A 2 -6.00 -11.50 -12.96
CA GLN A 2 -5.10 -11.41 -14.13
C GLN A 2 -3.64 -11.80 -13.83
N LYS A 3 -3.08 -11.36 -12.69
CA LYS A 3 -1.70 -11.70 -12.27
C LYS A 3 -1.46 -13.22 -12.16
N VAL A 4 -2.42 -13.94 -11.57
CA VAL A 4 -2.34 -15.40 -11.39
C VAL A 4 -2.48 -16.10 -12.74
N LEU A 5 -3.43 -15.67 -13.58
CA LEU A 5 -3.58 -16.21 -14.93
C LEU A 5 -2.30 -16.02 -15.76
N GLY A 6 -1.69 -14.83 -15.70
CA GLY A 6 -0.42 -14.54 -16.36
C GLY A 6 0.70 -15.46 -15.90
N ALA A 7 0.82 -15.71 -14.59
CA ALA A 7 1.80 -16.65 -14.04
C ALA A 7 1.61 -18.08 -14.59
N PHE A 8 0.36 -18.57 -14.68
CA PHE A 8 0.07 -19.87 -15.26
C PHE A 8 0.41 -19.95 -16.76
N ILE A 9 0.13 -18.88 -17.52
CA ILE A 9 0.49 -18.80 -18.93
C ILE A 9 2.01 -18.91 -19.09
N ILE A 10 2.78 -18.14 -18.30
CA ILE A 10 4.25 -18.16 -18.35
C ILE A 10 4.78 -19.58 -18.04
N ILE A 11 4.35 -20.17 -16.92
CA ILE A 11 4.79 -21.52 -16.52
C ILE A 11 4.41 -22.55 -17.59
N GLY A 12 3.17 -22.49 -18.10
CA GLY A 12 2.67 -23.41 -19.13
C GLY A 12 3.46 -23.32 -20.43
N CYS A 13 3.78 -22.11 -20.89
CA CYS A 13 4.58 -21.91 -22.10
C CYS A 13 6.05 -22.34 -21.93
N VAL A 14 6.68 -22.03 -20.79
CA VAL A 14 8.07 -22.40 -20.52
C VAL A 14 8.21 -23.92 -20.39
N LEU A 15 7.41 -24.54 -19.53
CA LEU A 15 7.47 -25.98 -19.30
C LEU A 15 6.97 -26.77 -20.52
N GLY A 16 5.89 -26.30 -21.16
CA GLY A 16 5.35 -26.90 -22.38
C GLY A 16 6.34 -26.83 -23.54
N GLY A 17 6.97 -25.69 -23.77
CA GLY A 17 8.00 -25.52 -24.80
C GLY A 17 9.23 -26.41 -24.55
N TYR A 18 9.69 -26.50 -23.30
CA TYR A 18 10.80 -27.37 -22.92
C TYR A 18 10.49 -28.86 -23.13
N ALA A 19 9.27 -29.29 -22.78
CA ALA A 19 8.82 -30.66 -23.01
C ALA A 19 8.68 -30.98 -24.52
N MET A 20 8.17 -30.05 -25.32
CA MET A 20 8.11 -30.20 -26.79
C MET A 20 9.50 -30.32 -27.43
N ALA A 21 10.49 -29.63 -26.87
CA ALA A 21 11.89 -29.75 -27.29
C ALA A 21 12.56 -31.06 -26.83
N HIS A 22 11.80 -32.00 -26.25
CA HIS A 22 12.28 -33.28 -25.72
C HIS A 22 13.31 -33.12 -24.57
N GLY A 23 13.23 -32.02 -23.82
CA GLY A 23 14.10 -31.79 -22.66
C GLY A 23 13.75 -32.68 -21.47
N ASP A 24 14.76 -33.14 -20.72
CA ASP A 24 14.53 -33.88 -19.47
C ASP A 24 14.14 -32.91 -18.35
N MET A 25 12.88 -32.98 -17.93
CA MET A 25 12.31 -32.13 -16.89
C MET A 25 13.10 -32.18 -15.57
N ARG A 26 13.81 -33.28 -15.28
CA ARG A 26 14.63 -33.43 -14.08
C ARG A 26 15.82 -32.46 -14.07
N MET A 27 16.30 -32.05 -15.24
CA MET A 27 17.42 -31.13 -15.38
C MET A 27 17.05 -29.69 -14.98
N LEU A 28 15.76 -29.34 -15.01
CA LEU A 28 15.26 -28.04 -14.51
C LEU A 28 15.21 -28.00 -12.98
N TRP A 29 15.17 -29.15 -12.31
CA TRP A 29 15.10 -29.24 -10.85
C TRP A 29 16.48 -29.43 -10.25
N GLN A 30 17.23 -28.33 -10.12
CA GLN A 30 18.55 -28.30 -9.50
C GLN A 30 18.51 -27.51 -8.19
N PRO A 31 18.39 -28.17 -7.03
CA PRO A 31 18.26 -27.49 -5.75
C PRO A 31 19.45 -26.57 -5.43
N ALA A 32 20.65 -26.95 -5.86
CA ALA A 32 21.86 -26.15 -5.64
C ALA A 32 21.79 -24.79 -6.35
N GLU A 33 21.37 -24.77 -7.62
CA GLU A 33 21.20 -23.52 -8.38
C GLU A 33 20.10 -22.65 -7.76
N VAL A 34 19.00 -23.25 -7.32
CA VAL A 34 17.93 -22.53 -6.61
C VAL A 34 18.47 -21.83 -5.35
N VAL A 35 19.30 -22.52 -4.56
CA VAL A 35 19.92 -21.92 -3.36
C VAL A 35 20.89 -20.81 -3.72
N ILE A 36 21.70 -20.97 -4.77
CA ILE A 36 22.66 -19.96 -5.21
C ILE A 36 21.93 -18.70 -5.70
N ILE A 37 20.96 -18.86 -6.60
CA ILE A 37 20.21 -17.74 -7.20
C ILE A 37 19.35 -17.05 -6.14
N LEU A 38 18.53 -17.79 -5.39
CA LEU A 38 17.69 -17.19 -4.35
C LEU A 38 18.52 -16.62 -3.20
N GLY A 39 19.61 -17.28 -2.81
CA GLY A 39 20.52 -16.80 -1.78
C GLY A 39 21.21 -15.50 -2.18
N ALA A 40 21.68 -15.40 -3.42
CA ALA A 40 22.26 -14.16 -3.95
C ALA A 40 21.22 -13.04 -4.06
N ALA A 41 20.02 -13.33 -4.56
CA ALA A 41 18.93 -12.36 -4.67
C ALA A 41 18.49 -11.83 -3.30
N LEU A 42 18.24 -12.72 -2.32
CA LEU A 42 17.86 -12.33 -0.97
C LEU A 42 19.01 -11.62 -0.24
N GLY A 43 20.25 -12.07 -0.41
CA GLY A 43 21.43 -11.41 0.14
C GLY A 43 21.59 -9.99 -0.40
N SER A 44 21.43 -9.81 -1.71
CA SER A 44 21.46 -8.49 -2.38
C SER A 44 20.33 -7.58 -1.88
N LEU A 45 19.12 -8.13 -1.69
CA LEU A 45 17.98 -7.41 -1.11
C LEU A 45 18.32 -6.85 0.28
N VAL A 46 18.91 -7.69 1.15
CA VAL A 46 19.25 -7.32 2.52
C VAL A 46 20.41 -6.33 2.58
N VAL A 47 21.43 -6.50 1.73
CA VAL A 47 22.58 -5.58 1.68
C VAL A 47 22.19 -4.22 1.07
N GLY A 48 21.29 -4.22 0.09
CA GLY A 48 20.92 -3.04 -0.68
C GLY A 48 19.81 -2.18 -0.09
N ASN A 49 19.16 -2.59 1.00
CA ASN A 49 17.97 -1.91 1.53
C ASN A 49 17.98 -1.77 3.06
N PRO A 50 17.46 -0.65 3.60
CA PRO A 50 17.27 -0.49 5.03
C PRO A 50 16.17 -1.44 5.55
N LYS A 51 16.23 -1.74 6.86
CA LYS A 51 15.31 -2.69 7.52
C LYS A 51 13.83 -2.33 7.34
N GLU A 52 13.51 -1.04 7.37
CA GLU A 52 12.13 -0.54 7.20
C GLU A 52 11.55 -0.93 5.84
N VAL A 53 12.32 -0.76 4.76
CA VAL A 53 11.92 -1.14 3.40
C VAL A 53 11.71 -2.65 3.28
N LEU A 54 12.55 -3.46 3.94
CA LEU A 54 12.39 -4.93 3.93
C LEU A 54 11.11 -5.38 4.64
N ILE A 55 10.79 -4.75 5.79
CA ILE A 55 9.56 -5.06 6.54
C ILE A 55 8.33 -4.64 5.72
N GLU A 56 8.37 -3.46 5.13
CA GLU A 56 7.28 -2.95 4.29
C GLU A 56 7.08 -3.83 3.05
N MET A 57 8.18 -4.27 2.41
CA MET A 57 8.14 -5.21 1.29
C MET A 57 7.40 -6.50 1.64
N LEU A 58 7.66 -7.09 2.81
CA LEU A 58 6.98 -8.30 3.25
C LEU A 58 5.48 -8.07 3.48
N HIS A 59 5.08 -6.91 4.00
CA HIS A 59 3.67 -6.53 4.15
C HIS A 59 3.00 -6.36 2.78
N GLN A 60 3.64 -5.64 1.86
CA GLN A 60 3.10 -5.42 0.52
C GLN A 60 2.99 -6.72 -0.29
N ILE A 61 3.97 -7.63 -0.19
CA ILE A 61 3.88 -8.96 -0.83
C ILE A 61 2.65 -9.71 -0.33
N LYS A 62 2.38 -9.73 0.97
CA LYS A 62 1.15 -10.33 1.53
C LYS A 62 -0.10 -9.63 1.00
N GLY A 63 -0.06 -8.30 0.90
CA GLY A 63 -1.13 -7.48 0.30
C GLY A 63 -1.41 -7.80 -1.16
N VAL A 64 -0.40 -8.16 -1.97
CA VAL A 64 -0.61 -8.55 -3.38
C VAL A 64 -1.48 -9.80 -3.51
N PHE A 65 -1.37 -10.73 -2.56
CA PHE A 65 -2.21 -11.93 -2.51
C PHE A 65 -3.56 -11.68 -1.82
N SER A 66 -3.60 -10.75 -0.86
CA SER A 66 -4.83 -10.31 -0.19
C SER A 66 -5.57 -9.27 -1.04
N TYR A 67 -6.50 -9.73 -1.87
CA TYR A 67 -7.28 -8.84 -2.72
C TYR A 67 -8.31 -8.03 -1.92
N GLN A 68 -7.96 -6.82 -1.46
CA GLN A 68 -8.93 -5.85 -0.99
C GLN A 68 -9.27 -4.89 -2.12
N ARG A 69 -10.43 -5.11 -2.75
CA ARG A 69 -10.93 -4.22 -3.80
C ARG A 69 -11.45 -2.95 -3.12
N ARG A 70 -10.75 -1.82 -3.32
CA ARG A 70 -11.31 -0.48 -3.08
C ARG A 70 -12.38 -0.21 -4.15
N GLY A 71 -13.54 -0.85 -3.99
CA GLY A 71 -14.66 -0.77 -4.92
C GLY A 71 -15.51 0.49 -4.73
N GLU A 72 -16.64 0.55 -5.43
CA GLU A 72 -17.59 1.67 -5.33
C GLU A 72 -18.03 1.94 -3.89
N GLU A 73 -18.27 0.89 -3.11
CA GLU A 73 -18.66 1.01 -1.71
C GLU A 73 -17.59 1.72 -0.86
N PHE A 74 -16.31 1.44 -1.11
CA PHE A 74 -15.20 2.09 -0.42
C PHE A 74 -15.18 3.60 -0.75
N GLN A 75 -15.30 3.94 -2.02
CA GLN A 75 -15.34 5.34 -2.47
C GLN A 75 -16.55 6.08 -1.90
N ARG A 76 -17.70 5.42 -1.86
CA ARG A 76 -18.92 5.95 -1.25
C ARG A 76 -18.70 6.27 0.23
N GLN A 77 -18.16 5.32 1.00
CA GLN A 77 -17.87 5.53 2.43
C GLN A 77 -16.85 6.66 2.64
N LEU A 78 -15.81 6.73 1.81
CA LEU A 78 -14.83 7.81 1.88
C LEU A 78 -15.46 9.18 1.63
N LEU A 79 -16.27 9.33 0.56
CA LEU A 79 -16.92 10.59 0.24
C LEU A 79 -17.95 11.00 1.31
N MET A 80 -18.73 10.06 1.83
CA MET A 80 -19.69 10.33 2.92
C MET A 80 -18.98 10.76 4.20
N LEU A 81 -17.89 10.09 4.57
CA LEU A 81 -17.06 10.45 5.72
C LEU A 81 -16.52 11.88 5.58
N LEU A 82 -15.92 12.20 4.43
CA LEU A 82 -15.38 13.55 4.16
C LEU A 82 -16.49 14.61 4.17
N TYR A 83 -17.65 14.30 3.61
CA TYR A 83 -18.81 15.20 3.64
C TYR A 83 -19.27 15.49 5.08
N GLU A 84 -19.47 14.46 5.90
CA GLU A 84 -19.89 14.64 7.30
C GLU A 84 -18.85 15.43 8.11
N LEU A 85 -17.55 15.18 7.89
CA LEU A 85 -16.47 15.95 8.53
C LEU A 85 -16.52 17.43 8.13
N LEU A 86 -16.70 17.73 6.84
CA LEU A 86 -16.77 19.10 6.35
C LEU A 86 -18.04 19.82 6.81
N GLU A 87 -19.18 19.13 6.85
CA GLU A 87 -20.45 19.66 7.34
C GLU A 87 -20.37 20.00 8.84
N MET A 88 -19.74 19.15 9.65
CA MET A 88 -19.49 19.43 11.07
C MET A 88 -18.62 20.68 11.26
N VAL A 89 -17.62 20.88 10.40
CA VAL A 89 -16.76 22.08 10.42
C VAL A 89 -17.55 23.33 10.02
N ASP A 90 -18.44 23.24 9.04
CA ASP A 90 -19.25 24.38 8.60
C ASP A 90 -20.23 24.83 9.68
N VAL A 91 -20.88 23.88 10.37
CA VAL A 91 -21.88 24.18 11.41
C VAL A 91 -21.26 24.59 12.75
N GLY A 92 -20.23 23.87 13.19
CA GLY A 92 -19.67 23.99 14.54
C GLY A 92 -18.23 24.51 14.61
N GLY A 93 -17.59 24.71 13.47
CA GLY A 93 -16.17 25.04 13.37
C GLY A 93 -15.26 23.83 13.64
N LEU A 94 -13.95 24.05 13.47
CA LEU A 94 -12.91 23.01 13.61
C LEU A 94 -12.87 22.36 15.01
N LYS A 95 -13.32 23.05 16.07
CA LYS A 95 -13.31 22.53 17.45
C LYS A 95 -14.20 21.31 17.65
N VAL A 96 -15.27 21.16 16.87
CA VAL A 96 -16.16 19.99 16.96
C VAL A 96 -15.43 18.72 16.53
N LEU A 97 -14.42 18.85 15.67
CA LEU A 97 -13.63 17.73 15.21
C LEU A 97 -12.61 17.23 16.23
N ASP A 98 -12.24 17.99 17.27
CA ASP A 98 -11.19 17.60 18.22
C ASP A 98 -11.43 16.20 18.79
N SER A 99 -12.66 15.92 19.22
CA SER A 99 -13.05 14.60 19.75
C SER A 99 -13.00 13.46 18.73
N HIS A 100 -13.10 13.77 17.43
CA HIS A 100 -13.09 12.79 16.35
C HIS A 100 -11.70 12.57 15.74
N ILE A 101 -10.81 13.57 15.81
CA ILE A 101 -9.47 13.53 15.21
C ILE A 101 -8.37 13.18 16.22
N GLU A 102 -8.58 13.34 17.53
CA GLU A 102 -7.61 12.88 18.54
C GLU A 102 -7.55 11.35 18.62
N GLU A 103 -8.72 10.69 18.69
CA GLU A 103 -8.83 9.23 18.75
C GLU A 103 -9.76 8.70 17.63
N PRO A 104 -9.30 8.72 16.35
CA PRO A 104 -10.16 8.37 15.22
C PRO A 104 -10.61 6.89 15.25
N GLU A 105 -9.88 5.99 15.92
CA GLU A 105 -10.28 4.59 16.08
C GLU A 105 -11.51 4.40 17.00
N GLN A 106 -11.72 5.31 17.96
CA GLN A 106 -12.82 5.25 18.92
C GLN A 106 -13.96 6.23 18.57
N SER A 107 -13.76 7.04 17.54
CA SER A 107 -14.71 8.06 17.11
C SER A 107 -15.97 7.42 16.53
N ASP A 108 -17.13 7.79 17.08
CA ASP A 108 -18.45 7.35 16.58
C ASP A 108 -18.65 7.64 15.09
N LEU A 109 -18.00 8.70 14.58
CA LEU A 109 -18.04 9.06 13.16
C LEU A 109 -17.28 8.04 12.30
N PHE A 110 -16.04 7.68 12.65
CA PHE A 110 -15.25 6.70 11.89
C PHE A 110 -15.79 5.27 12.03
N VAL A 111 -16.39 4.93 13.18
CA VAL A 111 -17.04 3.62 13.42
C VAL A 111 -18.20 3.37 12.44
N ARG A 112 -18.88 4.41 11.97
CA ARG A 112 -19.93 4.30 10.94
C ARG A 112 -19.40 3.90 9.56
N TYR A 113 -18.09 4.01 9.32
CA TYR A 113 -17.44 3.73 8.04
C TYR A 113 -16.41 2.60 8.19
N PRO A 114 -16.84 1.33 8.34
CA PRO A 114 -15.96 0.22 8.68
C PRO A 114 -14.89 -0.08 7.62
N LEU A 115 -15.12 0.28 6.35
CA LEU A 115 -14.11 0.09 5.30
C LEU A 115 -12.97 1.11 5.42
N ILE A 116 -13.25 2.32 5.91
CA ILE A 116 -12.23 3.34 6.16
C ILE A 116 -11.52 3.04 7.48
N LEU A 117 -12.23 2.56 8.50
CA LEU A 117 -11.67 2.16 9.79
C LEU A 117 -10.62 1.05 9.68
N GLN A 118 -10.75 0.16 8.69
CA GLN A 118 -9.74 -0.86 8.39
C GLN A 118 -8.44 -0.28 7.78
N GLU A 119 -8.52 0.89 7.16
CA GLU A 119 -7.41 1.56 6.47
C GLU A 119 -6.77 2.60 7.41
N LYS A 120 -5.98 2.11 8.37
CA LYS A 120 -5.35 2.95 9.41
C LYS A 120 -4.56 4.13 8.85
N ASN A 121 -3.81 3.93 7.76
CA ASN A 121 -3.01 4.99 7.15
C ASN A 121 -3.88 6.10 6.55
N LEU A 122 -5.02 5.75 5.93
CA LEU A 122 -5.93 6.73 5.36
C LEU A 122 -6.66 7.51 6.45
N MET A 123 -7.10 6.81 7.50
CA MET A 123 -7.72 7.43 8.66
C MET A 123 -6.76 8.40 9.37
N ALA A 124 -5.50 7.99 9.58
CA ALA A 124 -4.46 8.85 10.15
C ALA A 124 -4.21 10.09 9.27
N PHE A 125 -4.07 9.91 7.95
CA PHE A 125 -3.90 11.00 7.00
C PHE A 125 -5.01 12.05 7.09
N ILE A 126 -6.28 11.60 7.13
CA ILE A 126 -7.44 12.51 7.25
C ILE A 126 -7.41 13.22 8.60
N ALA A 127 -7.27 12.48 9.71
CA ALA A 127 -7.32 13.03 11.06
C ALA A 127 -6.17 14.02 11.33
N ASP A 128 -4.94 13.69 10.90
CA ASP A 128 -3.76 14.52 11.10
C ASP A 128 -3.86 15.82 10.31
N ASN A 129 -4.41 15.80 9.10
CA ASN A 129 -4.62 17.01 8.29
C ASN A 129 -5.68 17.94 8.91
N PHE A 130 -6.82 17.41 9.36
CA PHE A 130 -7.79 18.21 10.11
C PHE A 130 -7.20 18.74 11.42
N ARG A 131 -6.33 17.98 12.09
CA ARG A 131 -5.63 18.41 13.31
C ARG A 131 -4.68 19.58 13.03
N LEU A 132 -3.95 19.56 11.92
CA LEU A 132 -3.09 20.66 11.50
C LEU A 132 -3.89 21.95 11.22
N MET A 133 -5.06 21.81 10.58
CA MET A 133 -5.99 22.92 10.37
C MET A 133 -6.54 23.47 11.69
N ALA A 134 -6.98 22.61 12.61
CA ALA A 134 -7.52 23.00 13.92
C ALA A 134 -6.49 23.75 14.78
N MET A 135 -5.22 23.39 14.69
CA MET A 135 -4.12 24.09 15.37
C MET A 135 -3.78 25.47 14.77
N GLY A 136 -4.41 25.86 13.66
CA GLY A 136 -4.13 27.11 12.95
C GLY A 136 -2.71 27.20 12.39
N LYS A 137 -2.05 26.04 12.20
CA LYS A 137 -0.65 25.97 11.75
C LYS A 137 -0.49 26.13 10.25
N ILE A 138 -1.57 25.98 9.48
CA ILE A 138 -1.56 25.98 8.02
C ILE A 138 -2.74 26.82 7.53
N SER A 139 -2.46 27.80 6.66
CA SER A 139 -3.52 28.56 6.00
C SER A 139 -4.22 27.71 4.94
N ALA A 140 -5.49 28.01 4.62
CA ALA A 140 -6.23 27.27 3.58
C ALA A 140 -5.51 27.25 2.21
N HIS A 141 -4.67 28.26 1.92
CA HIS A 141 -3.88 28.33 0.70
C HIS A 141 -2.64 27.41 0.73
N GLU A 142 -2.03 27.22 1.90
CA GLU A 142 -0.85 26.36 2.07
C GLU A 142 -1.22 24.89 2.24
N LEU A 143 -2.47 24.60 2.62
CA LEU A 143 -2.96 23.24 2.86
C LEU A 143 -2.86 22.36 1.62
N GLU A 144 -3.19 22.88 0.44
CA GLU A 144 -3.11 22.14 -0.82
C GLU A 144 -1.67 21.68 -1.09
N GLY A 145 -0.70 22.59 -1.04
CA GLY A 145 0.71 22.25 -1.23
C GLY A 145 1.26 21.30 -0.17
N PHE A 146 0.80 21.43 1.08
CA PHE A 146 1.17 20.50 2.15
C PHE A 146 0.63 19.08 1.88
N LEU A 147 -0.65 18.96 1.51
CA LEU A 147 -1.29 17.70 1.16
C LEU A 147 -0.61 17.03 -0.04
N GLU A 148 -0.28 17.79 -1.09
CA GLU A 148 0.45 17.26 -2.24
C GLU A 148 1.82 16.72 -1.85
N GLN A 149 2.58 17.48 -1.05
CA GLN A 149 3.89 17.06 -0.59
C GLN A 149 3.83 15.80 0.30
N GLU A 150 2.83 15.72 1.18
CA GLU A 150 2.61 14.54 2.03
C GLU A 150 2.26 13.31 1.18
N LEU A 151 1.36 13.47 0.19
CA LEU A 151 1.00 12.39 -0.75
C LEU A 151 2.22 11.92 -1.56
N GLU A 152 3.04 12.83 -2.07
CA GLU A 152 4.25 12.48 -2.81
C GLU A 152 5.26 11.72 -1.93
N ALA A 153 5.45 12.17 -0.68
CA ALA A 153 6.33 11.50 0.26
C ALA A 153 5.84 10.08 0.60
N MET A 154 4.52 9.93 0.84
CA MET A 154 3.89 8.62 1.07
C MET A 154 4.02 7.71 -0.14
N GLU A 155 3.73 8.21 -1.34
CA GLU A 155 3.87 7.46 -2.59
C GLU A 155 5.33 7.00 -2.78
N HIS A 156 6.29 7.89 -2.59
CA HIS A 156 7.70 7.57 -2.72
C HIS A 156 8.12 6.45 -1.75
N ALA A 157 7.70 6.54 -0.49
CA ALA A 157 7.96 5.52 0.52
C ALA A 157 7.31 4.18 0.16
N LEU A 158 6.04 4.18 -0.26
CA LEU A 158 5.30 2.98 -0.63
C LEU A 158 5.84 2.30 -1.90
N LEU A 159 6.40 3.07 -2.84
CA LEU A 159 6.99 2.56 -4.08
C LEU A 159 8.41 2.03 -3.91
N GLN A 160 9.12 2.43 -2.85
CA GLN A 160 10.51 2.03 -2.64
C GLN A 160 10.70 0.50 -2.59
N PRO A 161 9.88 -0.30 -1.87
CA PRO A 161 9.94 -1.76 -1.94
C PRO A 161 9.79 -2.32 -3.35
N ALA A 162 8.82 -1.80 -4.13
CA ALA A 162 8.58 -2.26 -5.49
C ALA A 162 9.78 -1.96 -6.41
N ARG A 163 10.35 -0.76 -6.31
CA ARG A 163 11.56 -0.36 -7.05
C ARG A 163 12.76 -1.24 -6.70
N SER A 164 12.96 -1.52 -5.41
CA SER A 164 14.05 -2.39 -4.95
C SER A 164 13.90 -3.83 -5.43
N LEU A 165 12.69 -4.38 -5.40
CA LEU A 165 12.43 -5.73 -5.91
C LEU A 165 12.60 -5.79 -7.43
N HIS A 166 12.15 -4.77 -8.16
CA HIS A 166 12.32 -4.68 -9.61
C HIS A 166 13.81 -4.67 -9.99
N LYS A 167 14.63 -3.87 -9.31
CA LYS A 167 16.08 -3.79 -9.54
C LYS A 167 16.80 -5.14 -9.35
N ILE A 168 16.33 -5.97 -8.42
CA ILE A 168 16.89 -7.32 -8.21
C ILE A 168 16.41 -8.30 -9.27
N GLY A 169 15.19 -8.12 -9.79
CA GLY A 169 14.71 -8.89 -10.93
C GLY A 169 15.48 -8.61 -12.23
N GLU A 170 16.15 -7.47 -12.35
CA GLU A 170 17.03 -7.12 -13.47
C GLU A 170 18.48 -7.60 -13.31
N ALA A 171 18.90 -7.95 -12.09
CA ALA A 171 20.27 -8.32 -11.75
C ALA A 171 20.52 -9.83 -11.92
#